data_AF-A0A3A8TPS9-F1
#
_entry.id   AF-A0A3A8TPS9-F1
#
_cell.length_a   1.000
_cell.length_b   1.000
_cell.length_c   1.000
_cell.angle_alpha   90.00
_cell.angle_beta   90.00
_cell.angle_gamma   90.00
#
_symmetry.space_group_name_H-M   'P 1'
#
loop_
_entity.id
_entity.type
_entity.pdbx_description
1 polymer ?
#
loop_
_entity_poly.entity_id
_entity_poly.type
_entity_poly.pdbx_seq_one_letter_code
_entity_poly.pdbx_strand_id
1 'polypeptide(L)'
;FAATGWVEEDGTWYFYDSDGNRVEDAWKKSGDNWYWLDSEEGGAMAVDKLVEDDNDTYYVDSNGVMVRNTWVKVVNEDQDEDDDPAEYNYYYMQSNGKAYKAPDNSTTTRFRTIDGKRYAFDDEGKMLYGWVSNGERETDEDGWTNATYYLGSWDDGAMKTGWQKIYVHDDKEDDDLEHWFHFKSNGKKRYNDTTNDIKEEKINGRRYGFDDRGVMTFEWTLATTASTASTSNWRYFNNVDDGARVTKGWFKVVAPHEDNDNVFTSSYGSTTFAYKDADEENERWYYSDGDGKVVSGQIKKIKGKYYGFRPEGAAGDYKAGAMLSGLVLIKVDTATGEILEVLDDGVDSDELDDLMGEDAGSTIWQKYSTTPVSGSQVVSLYYFGSDEDADGAMKTGATTVTLDGSTYHFMFNKTGGAEGKGRGLTGIDDYKYIYKLGCRIKADSDDKYQAVKVTPGVNGALDIHGANVWVEKVKSQDLKTGATTFKNNDNETVSYKDISALQASERKLYYLVNTSGNIQKTKSAAKDGDDWYFYVYKSALKLYANDKNLKEKVPGTRAKWEDYVSDSTTENGK
;
A
#
# COMPACT_ATOMS: atom_id res chain seq x y z
N PHE A 1 84.39 35.79 23.74
CA PHE A 1 84.07 35.39 22.36
C PHE A 1 82.61 35.00 22.40
N ALA A 2 81.74 35.78 21.76
CA ALA A 2 80.33 35.42 21.64
C ALA A 2 80.25 34.15 20.78
N ALA A 3 79.47 33.17 21.23
CA ALA A 3 79.20 31.98 20.42
C ALA A 3 78.28 32.39 19.26
N THR A 4 78.55 31.90 18.05
CA THR A 4 77.73 32.11 16.85
C THR A 4 77.20 30.76 16.39
N GLY A 5 75.93 30.71 16.00
CA GLY A 5 75.23 29.46 15.64
C GLY A 5 74.45 28.85 16.81
N TRP A 6 74.23 27.54 16.74
CA TRP A 6 73.48 26.79 17.75
C TRP A 6 74.25 26.69 19.07
N VAL A 7 73.60 27.07 20.16
CA VAL A 7 74.12 27.03 21.53
C VAL A 7 73.07 26.39 22.44
N GLU A 8 73.50 25.47 23.30
CA GLU A 8 72.65 24.88 24.34
C GLU A 8 72.91 25.60 25.66
N GLU A 9 71.84 26.13 26.27
CA GLU A 9 71.87 26.78 27.58
C GLU A 9 70.85 26.08 28.48
N ASP A 10 71.32 25.48 29.57
CA ASP A 10 70.49 24.76 30.56
C ASP A 10 69.51 23.73 29.97
N GLY A 11 69.89 23.08 28.86
CA GLY A 11 69.10 22.05 28.17
C GLY A 11 68.15 22.57 27.10
N THR A 12 68.10 23.89 26.88
CA THR A 12 67.32 24.53 25.83
C THR A 12 68.26 25.01 24.72
N TRP A 13 67.83 24.92 23.46
CA TRP A 13 68.64 25.32 22.31
C TRP A 13 68.30 26.74 21.84
N TYR A 14 69.33 27.49 21.47
CA TYR A 14 69.30 28.89 21.06
C TYR A 14 70.12 29.03 19.77
N PHE A 15 69.83 30.06 18.97
CA PHE A 15 70.67 30.40 17.81
C PHE A 15 71.16 31.84 17.93
N TYR A 16 72.47 32.04 17.84
CA TYR A 16 73.09 33.36 17.85
C TYR A 16 73.59 33.76 16.47
N ASP A 17 73.32 35.01 16.06
CA ASP A 17 73.82 35.56 14.81
C ASP A 17 75.33 35.87 14.85
N SER A 18 75.87 36.41 13.75
CA SER A 18 77.29 36.77 13.65
C SER A 18 77.72 37.89 14.59
N ASP A 19 76.77 38.70 15.06
CA ASP A 19 77.00 39.81 15.98
C ASP A 19 76.84 39.37 17.45
N GLY A 20 76.45 38.11 17.67
CA GLY A 20 76.25 37.51 18.99
C GLY A 20 74.88 37.85 19.60
N ASN A 21 73.91 38.28 18.79
CA ASN A 21 72.53 38.47 19.25
C ASN A 21 71.73 37.17 19.09
N ARG A 22 70.80 36.91 20.01
CA ARG A 22 69.87 35.79 19.91
C ARG A 22 68.90 36.04 18.75
N VAL A 23 68.68 35.00 17.94
CA VAL A 23 67.71 35.01 16.86
C VAL A 23 66.35 34.56 17.38
N GLU A 24 65.30 35.25 16.94
CA GLU A 24 63.91 35.06 17.31
C GLU A 24 63.03 35.15 16.05
N ASP A 25 61.84 34.56 16.08
CA ASP A 25 60.86 34.46 14.99
C ASP A 25 61.47 34.09 13.64
N ALA A 26 62.29 33.04 13.63
CA ALA A 26 62.96 32.62 12.42
C ALA A 26 63.22 31.12 12.35
N TRP A 27 63.08 30.57 11.14
CA TRP A 27 63.53 29.23 10.81
C TRP A 27 65.06 29.16 10.65
N LYS A 28 65.70 28.22 11.33
CA LYS A 28 67.12 27.87 11.14
C LYS A 28 67.27 26.42 10.73
N LYS A 29 68.07 26.21 9.69
CA LYS A 29 68.39 24.88 9.18
C LYS A 29 69.61 24.32 9.91
N SER A 30 69.52 23.06 10.33
CA SER A 30 70.68 22.28 10.80
C SER A 30 70.63 20.90 10.16
N GLY A 31 71.67 20.56 9.39
CA GLY A 31 71.64 19.38 8.52
C GLY A 31 70.49 19.46 7.50
N ASP A 32 69.61 18.46 7.52
CA ASP A 32 68.41 18.40 6.66
C ASP A 32 67.14 18.93 7.35
N ASN A 33 67.23 19.19 8.66
CA ASN A 33 66.11 19.58 9.51
C ASN A 33 66.01 21.10 9.65
N TRP A 34 64.80 21.55 9.95
CA TRP A 34 64.48 22.96 10.21
C TRP A 34 63.91 23.09 11.61
N TYR A 35 64.27 24.17 12.29
CA TYR A 35 63.98 24.44 13.68
C TYR A 35 63.51 25.89 13.80
N TRP A 36 62.51 26.15 14.63
CA TRP A 36 61.96 27.49 14.88
C TRP A 36 62.54 28.08 16.16
N LEU A 37 62.92 29.36 16.13
CA LEU A 37 63.36 30.10 17.30
C LEU A 37 62.20 31.01 17.73
N ASP A 38 61.59 30.69 18.86
CA ASP A 38 60.32 31.24 19.30
C ASP A 38 60.50 32.48 20.17
N SER A 39 60.08 33.66 19.70
CA SER A 39 60.19 34.92 20.46
C SER A 39 59.35 34.93 21.74
N GLU A 40 58.25 34.18 21.80
CA GLU A 40 57.40 34.09 23.01
C GLU A 40 58.17 33.43 24.17
N GLU A 41 59.11 32.55 23.83
CA GLU A 41 60.06 31.90 24.75
C GLU A 41 61.45 32.58 24.70
N GLY A 42 61.46 33.85 24.28
CA GLY A 42 62.61 34.74 24.19
C GLY A 42 63.65 34.37 23.14
N GLY A 43 63.34 33.48 22.19
CA GLY A 43 64.24 32.93 21.16
C GLY A 43 64.67 31.48 21.40
N ALA A 44 63.89 30.72 22.19
CA ALA A 44 64.20 29.33 22.48
C ALA A 44 63.78 28.48 21.28
N MET A 45 64.48 27.37 21.04
CA MET A 45 64.07 26.43 20.01
C MET A 45 62.73 25.81 20.41
N ALA A 46 61.70 26.02 19.59
CA ALA A 46 60.39 25.43 19.82
C ALA A 46 60.44 23.89 19.71
N VAL A 47 59.66 23.22 20.55
CA VAL A 47 59.48 21.75 20.55
C VAL A 47 58.00 21.44 20.78
N ASP A 48 57.47 20.41 20.14
CA ASP A 48 56.06 19.96 20.23
C ASP A 48 55.02 21.09 20.09
N LYS A 49 55.28 22.08 19.23
CA LYS A 49 54.49 23.33 19.14
C LYS A 49 54.05 23.63 17.70
N LEU A 50 52.85 24.18 17.55
CA LEU A 50 52.41 24.83 16.30
C LEU A 50 53.16 26.15 16.13
N VAL A 51 53.70 26.38 14.93
CA VAL A 51 54.44 27.59 14.60
C VAL A 51 53.67 28.34 13.54
N GLU A 52 53.28 29.57 13.85
CA GLU A 52 52.72 30.51 12.88
C GLU A 52 53.85 31.40 12.35
N ASP A 53 54.08 31.36 11.04
CA ASP A 53 55.05 32.18 10.35
C ASP A 53 54.36 32.82 9.13
N ASP A 54 54.19 34.14 9.18
CA ASP A 54 53.32 34.92 8.31
C ASP A 54 51.85 34.43 8.29
N ASN A 55 51.41 33.76 7.21
CA ASN A 55 50.05 33.22 7.06
C ASN A 55 50.07 31.68 6.94
N ASP A 56 51.21 31.06 7.23
CA ASP A 56 51.39 29.62 7.13
C ASP A 56 51.62 29.01 8.52
N THR A 57 50.94 27.89 8.76
CA THR A 57 51.08 27.12 10.01
C THR A 57 52.02 25.95 9.78
N TYR A 58 52.90 25.69 10.72
CA TYR A 58 53.86 24.58 10.74
C TYR A 58 53.78 23.85 12.08
N TYR A 59 54.47 22.72 12.20
CA TYR A 59 54.63 22.04 13.47
C TYR A 59 56.04 21.51 13.63
N VAL A 60 56.59 21.65 14.83
CA VAL A 60 57.87 21.05 15.24
C VAL A 60 57.61 19.93 16.23
N ASP A 61 58.30 18.80 16.06
CA ASP A 61 58.17 17.65 16.97
C ASP A 61 58.90 17.87 18.31
N SER A 62 58.86 16.85 19.17
CA SER A 62 59.57 16.83 20.47
C SER A 62 61.08 17.06 20.41
N ASN A 63 61.70 16.92 19.23
CA ASN A 63 63.12 17.22 19.02
C ASN A 63 63.32 18.60 18.34
N GLY A 64 62.25 19.37 18.16
CA GLY A 64 62.22 20.67 17.49
C GLY A 64 62.28 20.58 15.97
N VAL A 65 62.17 19.39 15.38
CA VAL A 65 62.29 19.20 13.94
C VAL A 65 60.96 19.50 13.26
N MET A 66 60.98 20.35 12.23
CA MET A 66 59.81 20.65 11.42
C MET A 66 59.25 19.39 10.74
N VAL A 67 57.99 19.10 11.04
CA VAL A 67 57.26 17.93 10.55
C VAL A 67 56.77 18.16 9.11
N ARG A 68 56.79 17.09 8.29
CA ARG A 68 56.43 17.13 6.87
C ARG A 68 55.75 15.84 6.42
N ASN A 69 54.88 15.94 5.42
CA ASN A 69 54.17 14.83 4.76
C ASN A 69 53.43 13.88 5.71
N THR A 70 52.89 14.38 6.81
CA THR A 70 52.20 13.53 7.80
C THR A 70 51.14 14.32 8.55
N TRP A 71 50.25 13.57 9.19
CA TRP A 71 49.30 14.08 10.16
C TRP A 71 50.01 14.47 11.46
N VAL A 72 49.55 15.55 12.05
CA VAL A 72 49.88 16.03 13.39
C VAL A 72 48.56 16.20 14.13
N LYS A 73 48.54 15.86 15.42
CA LYS A 73 47.43 16.17 16.32
C LYS A 73 47.92 17.09 17.43
N VAL A 74 47.12 18.08 17.77
CA VAL A 74 47.42 19.11 18.78
C VAL A 74 46.25 19.15 19.73
N VAL A 75 46.50 19.25 21.04
CA VAL A 75 45.43 19.34 22.04
C VAL A 75 44.53 20.52 21.69
N ASN A 76 43.23 20.30 21.72
CA ASN A 76 42.27 21.38 21.58
C ASN A 76 42.08 22.06 22.94
N GLU A 77 42.47 23.31 23.05
CA GLU A 77 42.31 24.07 24.30
C GLU A 77 40.85 24.48 24.53
N ASP A 78 40.03 24.48 23.47
CA ASP A 78 38.63 24.87 23.48
C ASP A 78 37.67 23.66 23.63
N GLN A 79 38.19 22.48 23.95
CA GLN A 79 37.42 21.22 24.03
C GLN A 79 36.25 21.22 25.05
N ASP A 80 36.25 22.18 25.98
CA ASP A 80 35.22 22.35 27.00
C ASP A 80 34.05 23.24 26.50
N GLU A 81 34.16 23.82 25.29
CA GLU A 81 33.08 24.56 24.64
C GLU A 81 32.13 23.60 23.90
N ASP A 82 30.82 23.85 24.01
CA ASP A 82 29.77 22.97 23.46
C ASP A 82 29.89 22.79 21.93
N ASP A 83 30.40 23.80 21.22
CA ASP A 83 30.49 23.81 19.75
C ASP A 83 31.75 23.10 19.20
N ASP A 84 32.77 22.85 20.03
CA ASP A 84 34.03 22.20 19.64
C ASP A 84 34.51 21.11 20.61
N PRO A 85 33.76 20.00 20.77
CA PRO A 85 34.06 18.96 21.76
C PRO A 85 35.24 18.05 21.38
N ALA A 86 35.99 18.36 20.32
CA ALA A 86 37.14 17.54 19.93
C ALA A 86 38.28 17.68 20.94
N GLU A 87 38.84 16.57 21.42
CA GLU A 87 40.02 16.59 22.32
C GLU A 87 41.29 17.06 21.58
N TYR A 88 41.34 16.87 20.26
CA TYR A 88 42.48 17.26 19.43
C TYR A 88 42.06 17.87 18.10
N ASN A 89 42.81 18.89 17.69
CA ASN A 89 42.83 19.41 16.34
C ASN A 89 43.85 18.64 15.49
N TYR A 90 43.43 18.20 14.30
CA TYR A 90 44.30 17.48 13.36
C TYR A 90 44.72 18.39 12.22
N TYR A 91 46.01 18.36 11.89
CA TYR A 91 46.60 19.11 10.79
C TYR A 91 47.35 18.15 9.86
N TYR A 92 47.33 18.42 8.55
CA TYR A 92 48.15 17.68 7.60
C TYR A 92 49.32 18.53 7.10
N MET A 93 50.53 18.19 7.53
CA MET A 93 51.76 18.88 7.13
C MET A 93 52.18 18.44 5.74
N GLN A 94 52.33 19.39 4.82
CA GLN A 94 52.70 19.13 3.43
C GLN A 94 54.22 18.91 3.29
N SER A 95 54.67 18.59 2.07
CA SER A 95 56.09 18.35 1.78
C SER A 95 57.02 19.54 2.06
N ASN A 96 56.50 20.75 2.05
CA ASN A 96 57.21 21.98 2.39
C ASN A 96 57.19 22.30 3.89
N GLY A 97 56.43 21.54 4.70
CA GLY A 97 56.24 21.77 6.14
C GLY A 97 54.98 22.53 6.49
N LYS A 98 54.37 23.23 5.52
CA LYS A 98 53.15 24.01 5.74
C LYS A 98 51.96 23.09 5.96
N ALA A 99 51.12 23.38 6.94
CA ALA A 99 49.82 22.77 7.09
C ALA A 99 48.97 23.03 5.82
N TYR A 100 48.17 22.05 5.42
CA TYR A 100 47.17 22.26 4.38
C TYR A 100 45.96 22.96 5.00
N LYS A 101 45.62 24.15 4.50
CA LYS A 101 44.47 24.94 4.93
C LYS A 101 43.59 25.36 3.76
N ALA A 102 42.32 25.66 4.02
CA ALA A 102 41.45 26.31 3.05
C ALA A 102 41.90 27.76 2.80
N PRO A 103 41.55 28.35 1.65
CA PRO A 103 41.71 29.79 1.46
C PRO A 103 40.86 30.56 2.46
N ASP A 104 41.41 31.65 2.99
CA ASP A 104 40.72 32.58 3.89
C ASP A 104 39.32 32.94 3.36
N ASN A 105 38.31 32.91 4.24
CA ASN A 105 36.91 33.19 3.90
C ASN A 105 36.36 32.30 2.76
N SER A 106 36.75 31.02 2.71
CA SER A 106 36.21 30.10 1.72
C SER A 106 34.69 29.97 1.89
N THR A 107 33.97 29.99 0.77
CA THR A 107 32.52 29.68 0.75
C THR A 107 32.25 28.31 0.15
N THR A 108 33.30 27.49 0.02
CA THR A 108 33.22 26.16 -0.60
C THR A 108 34.08 25.16 0.15
N THR A 109 33.51 24.00 0.48
CA THR A 109 34.28 22.89 1.06
C THR A 109 35.27 22.31 0.04
N ARG A 110 36.57 22.40 0.34
CA ARG A 110 37.64 21.89 -0.51
C ARG A 110 38.24 20.62 0.08
N PHE A 111 38.28 19.57 -0.73
CA PHE A 111 38.79 18.28 -0.27
C PHE A 111 40.22 18.01 -0.76
N ARG A 112 41.07 17.54 0.14
CA ARG A 112 42.38 16.97 -0.13
C ARG A 112 42.31 15.45 -0.05
N THR A 113 42.96 14.75 -0.98
CA THR A 113 43.13 13.30 -0.88
C THR A 113 44.44 12.98 -0.16
N ILE A 114 44.35 12.22 0.93
CA ILE A 114 45.47 11.79 1.77
C ILE A 114 45.25 10.30 2.03
N ASP A 115 46.24 9.48 1.68
CA ASP A 115 46.20 8.01 1.83
C ASP A 115 44.92 7.35 1.29
N GLY A 116 44.40 7.88 0.17
CA GLY A 116 43.21 7.38 -0.51
C GLY A 116 41.87 7.83 0.08
N LYS A 117 41.87 8.53 1.22
CA LYS A 117 40.69 9.15 1.83
C LYS A 117 40.64 10.65 1.51
N ARG A 118 39.45 11.26 1.59
CA ARG A 118 39.23 12.69 1.29
C ARG A 118 38.90 13.44 2.59
N TYR A 119 39.62 14.53 2.83
CA TYR A 119 39.54 15.36 4.04
C TYR A 119 39.32 16.82 3.65
N ALA A 120 38.66 17.59 4.49
CA ALA A 120 38.57 19.05 4.37
C ALA A 120 39.21 19.71 5.60
N PHE A 121 39.60 20.96 5.45
CA PHE A 121 40.28 21.74 6.48
C PHE A 121 39.70 23.16 6.44
N ASP A 122 39.63 23.84 7.58
CA ASP A 122 39.28 25.27 7.68
C ASP A 122 40.46 26.15 7.23
N ASP A 123 40.33 27.48 7.36
CA ASP A 123 41.35 28.46 6.96
C ASP A 123 42.51 28.61 7.96
N GLU A 124 42.38 28.02 9.16
CA GLU A 124 43.46 27.83 10.15
C GLU A 124 44.24 26.52 9.89
N GLY A 125 43.68 25.62 9.08
CA GLY A 125 44.28 24.33 8.72
C GLY A 125 43.90 23.19 9.66
N LYS A 126 42.93 23.38 10.55
CA LYS A 126 42.34 22.31 11.35
C LYS A 126 41.46 21.45 10.45
N MET A 127 41.53 20.14 10.63
CA MET A 127 40.74 19.18 9.88
C MET A 127 39.27 19.26 10.29
N LEU A 128 38.39 19.44 9.32
CA LEU A 128 36.95 19.43 9.56
C LEU A 128 36.45 18.00 9.82
N TYR A 129 35.43 17.90 10.67
CA TYR A 129 34.72 16.67 10.99
C TYR A 129 33.22 16.94 11.19
N GLY A 130 32.43 15.89 11.39
CA GLY A 130 31.00 16.02 11.61
C GLY A 130 30.26 16.53 10.38
N TRP A 131 29.24 17.36 10.59
CA TRP A 131 28.48 18.00 9.54
C TRP A 131 29.23 19.22 9.01
N VAL A 132 29.34 19.34 7.68
CA VAL A 132 30.16 20.37 7.03
C VAL A 132 29.44 20.96 5.83
N SER A 133 29.49 22.29 5.76
CA SER A 133 28.98 23.09 4.65
C SER A 133 29.87 24.32 4.48
N ASN A 134 29.97 24.83 3.24
CA ASN A 134 30.75 26.03 2.89
C ASN A 134 32.24 26.07 3.29
N GLY A 135 32.81 25.01 3.84
CA GLY A 135 34.20 25.00 4.30
C GLY A 135 34.36 25.04 5.81
N GLU A 136 33.24 25.03 6.55
CA GLU A 136 33.19 25.08 8.00
C GLU A 136 32.42 23.89 8.58
N ARG A 137 32.60 23.65 9.88
CA ARG A 137 31.74 22.75 10.66
C ARG A 137 30.38 23.42 10.87
N GLU A 138 29.31 22.64 10.77
CA GLU A 138 27.98 23.03 11.20
C GLU A 138 27.81 22.55 12.65
N THR A 139 27.87 23.48 13.60
CA THR A 139 27.86 23.20 15.04
C THR A 139 26.49 23.35 15.69
N ASP A 140 25.61 24.14 15.07
CA ASP A 140 24.21 24.28 15.50
C ASP A 140 23.52 22.91 15.57
N GLU A 141 22.63 22.73 16.55
CA GLU A 141 21.89 21.49 16.82
C GLU A 141 21.10 20.99 15.60
N ASP A 142 20.55 21.91 14.80
CA ASP A 142 19.82 21.64 13.54
C ASP A 142 20.68 21.82 12.28
N GLY A 143 21.97 22.19 12.42
CA GLY A 143 22.87 22.49 11.30
C GLY A 143 23.04 21.31 10.33
N TRP A 144 22.84 20.09 10.82
CA TRP A 144 22.84 18.88 10.02
C TRP A 144 21.78 18.87 8.91
N THR A 145 20.64 19.54 9.10
CA THR A 145 19.53 19.58 8.14
C THR A 145 19.97 20.21 6.82
N ASN A 146 20.77 21.27 6.88
CA ASN A 146 21.27 22.03 5.73
C ASN A 146 22.72 21.68 5.33
N ALA A 147 23.42 20.89 6.13
CA ALA A 147 24.79 20.45 5.87
C ALA A 147 24.93 19.69 4.53
N THR A 148 26.02 19.94 3.81
CA THR A 148 26.27 19.34 2.49
C THR A 148 27.01 18.01 2.59
N TYR A 149 27.92 17.88 3.55
CA TYR A 149 28.81 16.72 3.72
C TYR A 149 28.77 16.23 5.17
N TYR A 150 29.17 14.97 5.35
CA TYR A 150 29.47 14.41 6.67
C TYR A 150 30.86 13.77 6.65
N LEU A 151 31.70 14.13 7.61
CA LEU A 151 33.13 13.78 7.65
C LEU A 151 33.46 12.84 8.82
N GLY A 152 32.46 12.23 9.46
CA GLY A 152 32.66 11.31 10.58
C GLY A 152 32.98 12.02 11.90
N SER A 153 33.56 11.30 12.85
CA SER A 153 34.01 11.85 14.13
C SER A 153 35.30 12.67 13.97
N TRP A 154 35.63 13.44 15.02
CA TRP A 154 36.81 14.30 15.09
C TRP A 154 38.14 13.56 14.91
N ASP A 155 38.19 12.26 15.19
CA ASP A 155 39.36 11.40 15.02
C ASP A 155 39.42 10.65 13.67
N ASP A 156 38.37 10.74 12.83
CA ASP A 156 38.36 10.18 11.47
C ASP A 156 38.44 11.24 10.39
N GLY A 157 37.61 12.30 10.41
CA GLY A 157 37.58 13.42 9.45
C GLY A 157 37.38 13.07 7.97
N ALA A 158 37.25 11.78 7.65
CA ALA A 158 37.16 11.29 6.30
C ALA A 158 35.75 11.47 5.76
N MET A 159 35.65 12.18 4.63
CA MET A 159 34.40 12.42 3.91
C MET A 159 33.65 11.11 3.63
N LYS A 160 32.45 10.98 4.18
CA LYS A 160 31.60 9.80 4.01
C LYS A 160 30.91 9.77 2.65
N THR A 161 30.65 8.56 2.18
CA THR A 161 29.93 8.29 0.92
C THR A 161 29.01 7.08 1.13
N GLY A 162 27.99 6.93 0.27
CA GLY A 162 27.01 5.85 0.39
C GLY A 162 26.07 6.03 1.58
N TRP A 163 25.50 4.92 2.03
CA TRP A 163 24.61 4.87 3.19
C TRP A 163 25.37 5.06 4.49
N GLN A 164 24.89 5.96 5.35
CA GLN A 164 25.40 6.18 6.70
C GLN A 164 24.21 6.31 7.66
N LYS A 165 24.28 5.63 8.80
CA LYS A 165 23.33 5.82 9.90
C LYS A 165 23.97 6.77 10.90
N ILE A 166 23.33 7.91 11.16
CA ILE A 166 23.91 9.02 11.94
C ILE A 166 22.89 9.43 13.01
N TYR A 167 23.38 9.61 14.24
CA TYR A 167 22.61 10.10 15.37
C TYR A 167 22.55 11.63 15.35
N VAL A 168 21.35 12.20 15.40
CA VAL A 168 21.10 13.65 15.36
C VAL A 168 19.90 13.99 16.24
N HIS A 169 19.86 15.22 16.75
CA HIS A 169 18.64 15.78 17.32
C HIS A 169 17.65 16.10 16.20
N ASP A 170 16.44 15.55 16.25
CA ASP A 170 15.37 15.83 15.29
C ASP A 170 14.29 16.73 15.91
N ASP A 171 14.37 18.02 15.61
CA ASP A 171 13.39 19.04 16.03
C ASP A 171 11.93 18.70 15.69
N LYS A 172 11.66 17.89 14.65
CA LYS A 172 10.29 17.51 14.28
C LYS A 172 9.70 16.48 15.23
N GLU A 173 10.55 15.62 15.79
CA GLU A 173 10.15 14.58 16.74
C GLU A 173 10.49 14.94 18.19
N ASP A 174 11.23 16.05 18.41
CA ASP A 174 11.69 16.55 19.73
C ASP A 174 12.50 15.48 20.50
N ASP A 175 13.34 14.73 19.76
CA ASP A 175 14.12 13.60 20.29
C ASP A 175 15.42 13.37 19.48
N ASP A 176 16.38 12.69 20.11
CA ASP A 176 17.63 12.29 19.48
C ASP A 176 17.49 10.93 18.78
N LEU A 177 17.56 10.92 17.45
CA LEU A 177 17.24 9.77 16.62
C LEU A 177 18.38 9.36 15.68
N GLU A 178 18.45 8.07 15.39
CA GLU A 178 19.30 7.56 14.32
C GLU A 178 18.57 7.63 12.97
N HIS A 179 19.11 8.42 12.05
CA HIS A 179 18.60 8.51 10.69
C HIS A 179 19.56 7.93 9.65
N TRP A 180 18.98 7.34 8.61
CA TRP A 180 19.72 6.92 7.44
C TRP A 180 19.86 8.05 6.44
N PHE A 181 21.10 8.37 6.07
CA PHE A 181 21.45 9.33 5.03
C PHE A 181 22.17 8.62 3.89
N HIS A 182 22.06 9.16 2.67
CA HIS A 182 22.86 8.70 1.55
C HIS A 182 23.71 9.82 0.95
N PHE A 183 25.01 9.64 0.94
CA PHE A 183 25.97 10.56 0.35
C PHE A 183 26.41 10.06 -1.03
N LYS A 184 26.41 10.95 -2.03
CA LYS A 184 26.89 10.65 -3.39
C LYS A 184 28.39 10.30 -3.36
N SER A 185 28.93 9.75 -4.45
CA SER A 185 30.37 9.45 -4.56
C SER A 185 31.28 10.68 -4.42
N ASN A 186 30.74 11.88 -4.68
CA ASN A 186 31.44 13.14 -4.44
C ASN A 186 31.31 13.66 -3.00
N GLY A 187 30.60 12.94 -2.12
CA GLY A 187 30.36 13.27 -0.72
C GLY A 187 29.10 14.06 -0.45
N LYS A 188 28.44 14.62 -1.48
CA LYS A 188 27.27 15.48 -1.26
C LYS A 188 26.07 14.65 -0.78
N LYS A 189 25.41 15.11 0.29
CA LYS A 189 24.15 14.57 0.83
C LYS A 189 23.07 14.54 -0.26
N ARG A 190 22.23 13.50 -0.24
CA ARG A 190 20.97 13.45 -1.00
C ARG A 190 19.86 14.00 -0.12
N TYR A 191 19.00 14.82 -0.70
CA TYR A 191 17.86 15.43 -0.04
C TYR A 191 16.85 15.86 -1.12
N ASN A 192 15.64 16.19 -0.67
CA ASN A 192 14.59 16.72 -1.51
C ASN A 192 14.75 18.22 -1.72
N ASP A 193 15.00 18.60 -2.97
CA ASP A 193 15.10 19.97 -3.46
C ASP A 193 13.90 20.36 -4.34
N THR A 194 12.81 19.58 -4.27
CA THR A 194 11.60 19.75 -5.08
C THR A 194 10.43 20.22 -4.24
N THR A 195 9.30 20.52 -4.89
CA THR A 195 8.06 20.92 -4.20
C THR A 195 7.24 19.74 -3.69
N ASN A 196 7.67 18.50 -3.89
CA ASN A 196 7.01 17.32 -3.31
C ASN A 196 7.46 17.14 -1.84
N ASP A 197 6.82 16.24 -1.09
CA ASP A 197 7.26 15.92 0.28
C ASP A 197 8.57 15.14 0.29
N ILE A 198 8.82 14.34 -0.76
CA ILE A 198 10.06 13.57 -0.90
C ILE A 198 10.61 13.63 -2.33
N LYS A 199 11.91 13.37 -2.44
CA LYS A 199 12.59 13.07 -3.70
C LYS A 199 12.93 11.59 -3.76
N GLU A 200 12.36 10.91 -4.75
CA GLU A 200 12.68 9.52 -5.00
C GLU A 200 13.94 9.35 -5.87
N GLU A 201 14.88 8.56 -5.40
CA GLU A 201 16.16 8.29 -6.07
C GLU A 201 16.38 6.80 -6.27
N LYS A 202 17.02 6.44 -7.39
CA LYS A 202 17.37 5.04 -7.68
C LYS A 202 18.82 4.78 -7.27
N ILE A 203 19.00 3.89 -6.29
CA ILE A 203 20.31 3.53 -5.73
C ILE A 203 20.45 2.01 -5.83
N ASN A 204 21.50 1.54 -6.52
CA ASN A 204 21.77 0.11 -6.72
C ASN A 204 20.58 -0.73 -7.21
N GLY A 205 19.74 -0.15 -8.09
CA GLY A 205 18.59 -0.84 -8.67
C GLY A 205 17.28 -0.68 -7.89
N ARG A 206 17.33 -0.26 -6.63
CA ARG A 206 16.17 -0.05 -5.75
C ARG A 206 15.83 1.45 -5.67
N ARG A 207 14.60 1.79 -5.30
CA ARG A 207 14.15 3.18 -5.16
C ARG A 207 14.03 3.53 -3.68
N TYR A 208 14.45 4.73 -3.30
CA TYR A 208 14.44 5.27 -1.95
C TYR A 208 13.86 6.68 -1.97
N GLY A 209 13.19 7.10 -0.90
CA GLY A 209 12.71 8.46 -0.71
C GLY A 209 13.65 9.20 0.24
N PHE A 210 13.83 10.50 0.01
CA PHE A 210 14.52 11.40 0.93
C PHE A 210 13.64 12.61 1.16
N ASP A 211 13.54 13.07 2.40
CA ASP A 211 12.90 14.34 2.75
C ASP A 211 13.84 15.54 2.47
N ASP A 212 13.39 16.73 2.82
CA ASP A 212 14.13 17.99 2.64
C ASP A 212 15.41 18.09 3.47
N ARG A 213 15.44 17.43 4.64
CA ARG A 213 16.61 17.32 5.53
C ARG A 213 17.62 16.26 5.07
N GLY A 214 17.22 15.41 4.12
CA GLY A 214 18.04 14.33 3.57
C GLY A 214 17.93 13.01 4.34
N VAL A 215 16.97 12.91 5.25
CA VAL A 215 16.62 11.66 5.93
C VAL A 215 15.94 10.73 4.93
N MET A 216 16.39 9.48 4.89
CA MET A 216 15.75 8.43 4.10
C MET A 216 14.39 8.10 4.70
N THR A 217 13.35 8.11 3.85
CA THR A 217 12.00 7.78 4.29
C THR A 217 11.77 6.27 4.36
N PHE A 218 10.86 5.86 5.24
CA PHE A 218 10.47 4.48 5.47
C PHE A 218 8.95 4.36 5.64
N GLU A 219 8.46 3.13 5.60
CA GLU A 219 7.05 2.75 5.78
C GLU A 219 6.10 3.57 4.90
N TRP A 220 4.94 3.98 5.40
CA TRP A 220 4.04 4.85 4.66
C TRP A 220 4.57 6.27 4.62
N THR A 221 4.81 6.77 3.41
CA THR A 221 5.30 8.13 3.17
C THR A 221 4.46 8.79 2.07
N LEU A 222 4.08 10.05 2.28
CA LEU A 222 3.52 10.88 1.21
C LEU A 222 4.60 11.22 0.19
N ALA A 223 4.32 10.95 -1.08
CA ALA A 223 5.24 11.24 -2.18
C ALA A 223 5.05 12.65 -2.77
N THR A 224 3.99 13.35 -2.38
CA THR A 224 3.57 14.64 -2.92
C THR A 224 2.84 15.42 -1.84
N THR A 225 2.90 16.76 -1.89
CA THR A 225 2.16 17.68 -1.00
C THR A 225 0.62 17.66 -1.19
N ALA A 226 0.10 16.59 -1.78
CA ALA A 226 -1.32 16.41 -2.04
C ALA A 226 -2.03 15.78 -0.84
N SER A 227 -3.33 15.57 -0.95
CA SER A 227 -4.15 15.06 0.16
C SER A 227 -3.69 13.68 0.67
N THR A 228 -3.64 13.56 1.99
CA THR A 228 -3.48 12.31 2.77
C THR A 228 -4.59 11.28 2.51
N ALA A 229 -5.75 11.71 2.01
CA ALA A 229 -6.91 10.85 1.82
C ALA A 229 -6.84 9.98 0.55
N SER A 230 -5.91 10.24 -0.39
CA SER A 230 -5.81 9.46 -1.62
C SER A 230 -4.64 8.48 -1.60
N THR A 231 -4.95 7.21 -1.82
CA THR A 231 -4.02 6.09 -2.00
C THR A 231 -2.91 6.38 -3.03
N SER A 232 -3.20 7.18 -4.05
CA SER A 232 -2.27 7.48 -5.14
C SER A 232 -1.09 8.38 -4.73
N ASN A 233 -1.24 9.12 -3.63
CA ASN A 233 -0.22 10.03 -3.09
C ASN A 233 0.77 9.33 -2.16
N TRP A 234 0.43 8.13 -1.67
CA TRP A 234 1.25 7.37 -0.74
C TRP A 234 2.19 6.40 -1.46
N ARG A 235 3.34 6.15 -0.83
CA ARG A 235 4.27 5.07 -1.18
C ARG A 235 4.61 4.30 0.09
N TYR A 236 4.97 3.03 -0.08
CA TYR A 236 5.43 2.18 1.00
C TYR A 236 6.91 1.85 0.82
N PHE A 237 7.75 2.19 1.81
CA PHE A 237 9.21 2.10 1.79
C PHE A 237 9.81 0.98 2.66
N ASN A 238 9.03 -0.04 3.03
CA ASN A 238 9.45 -1.09 4.00
C ASN A 238 9.90 -0.46 5.34
N ASN A 239 10.53 -1.22 6.23
CA ASN A 239 10.96 -0.69 7.54
C ASN A 239 12.15 0.28 7.44
N VAL A 240 12.46 0.93 8.57
CA VAL A 240 13.54 1.91 8.73
C VAL A 240 14.94 1.41 8.32
N ASP A 241 15.23 0.11 8.46
CA ASP A 241 16.53 -0.46 8.10
C ASP A 241 16.66 -0.79 6.62
N ASP A 242 15.53 -0.95 5.90
CA ASP A 242 15.53 -1.21 4.46
C ASP A 242 15.27 0.05 3.65
N GLY A 243 14.23 0.84 3.97
CA GLY A 243 13.86 2.09 3.30
C GLY A 243 13.57 2.02 1.80
N ALA A 244 13.60 0.82 1.21
CA ALA A 244 13.42 0.64 -0.20
C ALA A 244 11.94 0.63 -0.55
N ARG A 245 11.54 1.43 -1.53
CA ARG A 245 10.16 1.48 -2.01
C ARG A 245 9.70 0.17 -2.63
N VAL A 246 8.55 -0.32 -2.20
CA VAL A 246 7.81 -1.36 -2.93
C VAL A 246 7.36 -0.79 -4.28
N THR A 247 8.18 -1.04 -5.30
CA THR A 247 8.04 -0.38 -6.60
C THR A 247 7.07 -1.09 -7.53
N LYS A 248 6.81 -2.39 -7.33
CA LYS A 248 5.75 -3.15 -8.02
C LYS A 248 5.58 -4.49 -7.35
N GLY A 249 4.45 -4.74 -6.72
CA GLY A 249 4.24 -6.00 -6.03
C GLY A 249 3.29 -5.91 -4.85
N TRP A 250 3.07 -7.07 -4.23
CA TRP A 250 2.29 -7.23 -3.03
C TRP A 250 3.09 -6.87 -1.80
N PHE A 251 2.42 -6.30 -0.81
CA PHE A 251 2.92 -6.07 0.53
C PHE A 251 1.73 -6.09 1.50
N LYS A 252 1.99 -6.47 2.76
CA LYS A 252 0.98 -6.57 3.81
C LYS A 252 1.43 -5.68 4.96
N VAL A 253 0.58 -4.75 5.38
CA VAL A 253 0.87 -3.75 6.42
C VAL A 253 -0.43 -3.13 6.91
N VAL A 254 -0.42 -2.51 8.10
CA VAL A 254 -1.52 -1.65 8.56
C VAL A 254 -1.57 -0.39 7.71
N ALA A 255 -2.75 0.14 7.40
CA ALA A 255 -2.89 1.43 6.72
C ALA A 255 -2.22 2.57 7.51
N PRO A 256 -1.79 3.67 6.86
CA PRO A 256 -1.17 4.78 7.58
C PRO A 256 -2.15 5.44 8.56
N HIS A 257 -1.69 5.75 9.76
CA HIS A 257 -2.38 6.60 10.73
C HIS A 257 -1.35 7.36 11.57
N GLU A 258 -1.70 8.52 12.12
CA GLU A 258 -0.77 9.30 12.95
C GLU A 258 -0.43 8.61 14.27
N ASP A 259 -1.38 7.85 14.82
CA ASP A 259 -1.22 7.15 16.10
C ASP A 259 -0.56 5.76 15.96
N ASN A 260 -0.24 5.30 14.74
CA ASN A 260 0.38 4.00 14.53
C ASN A 260 1.83 4.11 14.06
N ASP A 261 2.61 3.08 14.33
CA ASP A 261 4.05 2.99 14.02
C ASP A 261 4.34 2.59 12.57
N ASN A 262 3.44 2.93 11.63
CA ASN A 262 3.54 2.52 10.22
C ASN A 262 3.75 3.72 9.28
N VAL A 263 4.04 4.91 9.80
CA VAL A 263 4.25 6.14 9.02
C VAL A 263 5.65 6.69 9.24
N PHE A 264 6.20 7.32 8.20
CA PHE A 264 7.53 7.96 8.29
C PHE A 264 7.61 9.08 9.33
N THR A 265 6.53 9.83 9.53
CA THR A 265 6.47 10.94 10.47
C THR A 265 5.08 11.02 11.09
N SER A 266 5.04 11.43 12.35
CA SER A 266 3.83 11.68 13.13
C SER A 266 3.01 12.88 12.61
N SER A 267 3.57 13.70 11.69
CA SER A 267 2.94 14.95 11.24
C SER A 267 1.91 14.81 10.11
N TYR A 268 1.55 13.60 9.68
CA TYR A 268 0.63 13.41 8.55
C TYR A 268 -0.85 13.60 8.87
N GLY A 269 -1.23 13.61 10.16
CA GLY A 269 -2.63 13.77 10.58
C GLY A 269 -3.44 12.45 10.53
N SER A 270 -4.56 12.41 11.27
CA SER A 270 -5.46 11.24 11.37
C SER A 270 -6.26 10.91 10.10
N THR A 271 -6.39 11.84 9.15
CA THR A 271 -7.28 11.64 7.97
C THR A 271 -6.54 11.02 6.78
N THR A 272 -6.22 9.73 6.88
CA THR A 272 -5.56 8.97 5.78
C THR A 272 -6.57 8.25 4.88
N PHE A 273 -6.08 7.58 3.82
CA PHE A 273 -6.93 6.89 2.84
C PHE A 273 -7.76 5.74 3.42
N ALA A 274 -7.37 5.21 4.59
CA ALA A 274 -8.07 4.12 5.26
C ALA A 274 -8.09 4.27 6.78
N TYR A 275 -8.25 5.51 7.27
CA TYR A 275 -8.10 5.85 8.70
C TYR A 275 -8.87 4.92 9.66
N LYS A 276 -10.12 4.56 9.35
CA LYS A 276 -10.92 3.68 10.22
C LYS A 276 -10.35 2.26 10.33
N ASP A 277 -9.81 1.73 9.24
CA ASP A 277 -9.19 0.39 9.24
C ASP A 277 -7.79 0.44 9.90
N ALA A 278 -7.11 1.59 9.78
CA ALA A 278 -5.83 1.84 10.42
C ALA A 278 -5.94 1.92 11.95
N ASP A 279 -7.01 2.52 12.48
CA ASP A 279 -7.32 2.60 13.91
C ASP A 279 -7.54 1.22 14.55
N GLU A 280 -7.95 0.23 13.76
CA GLU A 280 -8.12 -1.16 14.20
C GLU A 280 -6.82 -1.98 14.13
N GLU A 281 -5.72 -1.37 13.66
CA GLU A 281 -4.41 -2.01 13.46
C GLU A 281 -4.46 -3.29 12.59
N ASN A 282 -5.43 -3.36 11.66
CA ASN A 282 -5.60 -4.51 10.79
C ASN A 282 -4.59 -4.48 9.63
N GLU A 283 -3.75 -5.50 9.54
CA GLU A 283 -2.89 -5.70 8.37
C GLU A 283 -3.72 -6.07 7.13
N ARG A 284 -3.53 -5.32 6.03
CA ARG A 284 -4.18 -5.61 4.76
C ARG A 284 -3.16 -5.85 3.65
N TRP A 285 -3.56 -6.66 2.67
CA TRP A 285 -2.81 -6.81 1.43
C TRP A 285 -3.05 -5.62 0.50
N TYR A 286 -1.96 -4.96 0.14
CA TYR A 286 -1.92 -3.89 -0.86
C TYR A 286 -1.07 -4.32 -2.06
N TYR A 287 -1.27 -3.64 -3.19
CA TYR A 287 -0.44 -3.83 -4.38
C TYR A 287 0.03 -2.50 -4.93
N SER A 288 1.35 -2.33 -5.06
CA SER A 288 1.92 -1.17 -5.75
C SER A 288 2.03 -1.43 -7.25
N ASP A 289 1.60 -0.45 -8.06
CA ASP A 289 1.88 -0.42 -9.49
C ASP A 289 3.36 -0.13 -9.79
N GLY A 290 3.77 -0.06 -11.06
CA GLY A 290 5.17 0.15 -11.45
C GLY A 290 5.79 1.48 -11.04
N ASP A 291 4.95 2.46 -10.69
CA ASP A 291 5.33 3.78 -10.20
C ASP A 291 5.24 3.85 -8.67
N GLY A 292 5.02 2.70 -7.99
CA GLY A 292 4.90 2.58 -6.55
C GLY A 292 3.53 2.97 -5.99
N LYS A 293 2.59 3.44 -6.82
CA LYS A 293 1.26 3.88 -6.36
C LYS A 293 0.44 2.68 -5.90
N VAL A 294 -0.29 2.86 -4.80
CA VAL A 294 -1.23 1.85 -4.32
C VAL A 294 -2.38 1.73 -5.32
N VAL A 295 -2.70 0.50 -5.71
CA VAL A 295 -3.84 0.20 -6.57
C VAL A 295 -5.12 0.27 -5.73
N SER A 296 -6.08 1.07 -6.19
CA SER A 296 -7.38 1.27 -5.55
C SER A 296 -8.50 1.24 -6.60
N GLY A 297 -9.72 0.89 -6.15
CA GLY A 297 -10.97 1.01 -6.93
C GLY A 297 -11.05 0.20 -8.22
N GLN A 298 -10.38 -0.94 -8.35
CA GLN A 298 -10.34 -1.66 -9.63
C GLN A 298 -10.15 -3.17 -9.50
N ILE A 299 -10.57 -3.90 -10.52
CA ILE A 299 -10.18 -5.30 -10.72
C ILE A 299 -8.89 -5.36 -11.57
N LYS A 300 -7.77 -5.76 -10.97
CA LYS A 300 -6.46 -5.78 -11.62
C LYS A 300 -5.99 -7.19 -11.95
N LYS A 301 -5.42 -7.36 -13.16
CA LYS A 301 -4.73 -8.58 -13.55
C LYS A 301 -3.27 -8.57 -13.07
N ILE A 302 -2.91 -9.50 -12.20
CA ILE A 302 -1.56 -9.67 -11.64
C ILE A 302 -1.11 -11.11 -11.89
N LYS A 303 0.00 -11.29 -12.61
CA LYS A 303 0.59 -12.61 -12.95
C LYS A 303 -0.44 -13.63 -13.48
N GLY A 304 -1.41 -13.18 -14.29
CA GLY A 304 -2.42 -14.02 -14.93
C GLY A 304 -3.72 -14.22 -14.13
N LYS A 305 -3.73 -13.87 -12.84
CA LYS A 305 -4.92 -13.89 -11.97
C LYS A 305 -5.51 -12.49 -11.83
N TYR A 306 -6.77 -12.38 -11.42
CA TYR A 306 -7.46 -11.11 -11.20
C TYR A 306 -7.72 -10.91 -9.71
N TYR A 307 -7.60 -9.68 -9.23
CA TYR A 307 -7.76 -9.30 -7.82
C TYR A 307 -8.55 -8.00 -7.78
N GLY A 308 -9.47 -7.85 -6.83
CA GLY A 308 -10.22 -6.62 -6.59
C GLY A 308 -9.54 -5.78 -5.51
N PHE A 309 -9.56 -4.45 -5.68
CA PHE A 309 -9.04 -3.50 -4.69
C PHE A 309 -10.11 -2.48 -4.36
N ARG A 310 -10.31 -2.23 -3.06
CA ARG A 310 -11.36 -1.33 -2.56
C ARG A 310 -11.17 0.10 -3.07
N PRO A 311 -12.24 0.81 -3.45
CA PRO A 311 -12.17 2.23 -3.81
C PRO A 311 -11.92 3.12 -2.60
N GLU A 312 -11.74 4.42 -2.83
CA GLU A 312 -11.46 5.39 -1.77
C GLU A 312 -12.71 5.80 -0.98
N GLY A 313 -12.51 6.21 0.27
CA GLY A 313 -13.54 6.76 1.14
C GLY A 313 -14.64 5.76 1.53
N ALA A 314 -15.85 6.26 1.76
CA ALA A 314 -17.00 5.46 2.18
C ALA A 314 -17.38 4.38 1.14
N ALA A 315 -17.10 4.64 -0.14
CA ALA A 315 -17.37 3.68 -1.20
C ALA A 315 -16.55 2.39 -1.05
N GLY A 316 -15.37 2.45 -0.44
CA GLY A 316 -14.56 1.27 -0.13
C GLY A 316 -14.61 0.86 1.32
N ASP A 317 -15.67 1.25 2.04
CA ASP A 317 -15.83 1.03 3.48
C ASP A 317 -14.62 1.53 4.30
N TYR A 318 -14.03 2.66 3.88
CA TYR A 318 -12.86 3.26 4.54
C TYR A 318 -11.62 2.33 4.63
N LYS A 319 -11.54 1.34 3.75
CA LYS A 319 -10.44 0.37 3.62
C LYS A 319 -9.74 0.49 2.27
N ALA A 320 -9.55 1.73 1.80
CA ALA A 320 -9.16 1.99 0.41
C ALA A 320 -7.86 1.28 0.02
N GLY A 321 -7.81 0.75 -1.21
CA GLY A 321 -6.64 0.04 -1.73
C GLY A 321 -6.42 -1.35 -1.15
N ALA A 322 -7.13 -1.78 -0.10
CA ALA A 322 -7.03 -3.13 0.43
C ALA A 322 -7.61 -4.15 -0.58
N MET A 323 -6.94 -5.29 -0.71
CA MET A 323 -7.38 -6.41 -1.55
C MET A 323 -8.71 -6.99 -1.04
N LEU A 324 -9.66 -7.25 -1.95
CA LEU A 324 -10.90 -7.97 -1.66
C LEU A 324 -10.64 -9.48 -1.52
N SER A 325 -11.34 -10.11 -0.59
CA SER A 325 -11.35 -11.55 -0.30
C SER A 325 -12.79 -12.00 -0.06
N GLY A 326 -13.05 -13.30 -0.11
CA GLY A 326 -14.39 -13.86 0.14
C GLY A 326 -15.46 -13.55 -0.92
N LEU A 327 -16.71 -13.81 -0.56
CA LEU A 327 -17.88 -13.46 -1.37
C LEU A 327 -18.26 -12.01 -1.06
N VAL A 328 -18.25 -11.17 -2.09
CA VAL A 328 -18.45 -9.74 -1.93
C VAL A 328 -19.56 -9.25 -2.86
N LEU A 329 -20.40 -8.34 -2.36
CA LEU A 329 -21.39 -7.61 -3.13
C LEU A 329 -20.81 -6.24 -3.49
N ILE A 330 -20.59 -6.02 -4.79
CA ILE A 330 -19.94 -4.79 -5.26
C ILE A 330 -20.69 -4.16 -6.43
N LYS A 331 -20.58 -2.84 -6.52
CA LYS A 331 -21.00 -2.03 -7.67
C LYS A 331 -19.80 -1.82 -8.58
N VAL A 332 -19.94 -2.15 -9.85
CA VAL A 332 -18.86 -2.06 -10.85
C VAL A 332 -19.36 -1.34 -12.10
N ASP A 333 -18.51 -0.49 -12.68
CA ASP A 333 -18.72 -0.02 -14.05
C ASP A 333 -18.25 -1.09 -15.03
N THR A 334 -19.18 -1.70 -15.76
CA THR A 334 -18.87 -2.80 -16.69
C THR A 334 -18.28 -2.34 -18.02
N ALA A 335 -18.06 -1.05 -18.23
CA ALA A 335 -17.29 -0.53 -19.35
C ALA A 335 -15.79 -0.47 -19.03
N THR A 336 -15.43 -0.20 -17.78
CA THR A 336 -14.04 0.03 -17.35
C THR A 336 -13.48 -1.06 -16.43
N GLY A 337 -14.33 -1.76 -15.69
CA GLY A 337 -13.94 -2.67 -14.60
C GLY A 337 -13.59 -1.96 -13.30
N GLU A 338 -13.95 -0.69 -13.18
CA GLU A 338 -13.79 0.10 -11.96
C GLU A 338 -14.78 -0.37 -10.89
N ILE A 339 -14.27 -0.60 -9.68
CA ILE A 339 -15.09 -0.90 -8.52
C ILE A 339 -15.52 0.44 -7.94
N LEU A 340 -16.80 0.74 -8.07
CA LEU A 340 -17.36 2.03 -7.65
C LEU A 340 -17.78 2.03 -6.19
N GLU A 341 -18.17 0.88 -5.67
CA GLU A 341 -18.66 0.74 -4.29
C GLU A 341 -18.56 -0.72 -3.83
N VAL A 342 -18.14 -0.92 -2.59
CA VAL A 342 -18.20 -2.19 -1.87
C VAL A 342 -19.38 -2.10 -0.93
N LEU A 343 -20.44 -2.84 -1.26
CA LEU A 343 -21.69 -2.82 -0.49
C LEU A 343 -21.59 -3.80 0.67
N ASP A 344 -20.97 -4.95 0.42
CA ASP A 344 -20.71 -5.96 1.42
C ASP A 344 -19.45 -6.75 1.07
N ASP A 345 -18.53 -6.91 2.02
CA ASP A 345 -17.27 -7.63 1.84
C ASP A 345 -17.15 -8.89 2.70
N GLY A 346 -18.22 -9.25 3.41
CA GLY A 346 -18.26 -10.40 4.31
C GLY A 346 -19.52 -11.26 4.16
N VAL A 347 -20.10 -11.33 2.95
CA VAL A 347 -21.40 -11.98 2.71
C VAL A 347 -21.42 -13.40 3.25
N ASP A 348 -22.18 -13.58 4.32
CA ASP A 348 -22.35 -14.86 4.99
C ASP A 348 -23.53 -15.67 4.41
N SER A 349 -23.83 -16.83 5.01
CA SER A 349 -24.90 -17.70 4.50
C SER A 349 -26.31 -17.10 4.67
N ASP A 350 -26.58 -16.46 5.80
CA ASP A 350 -27.89 -15.87 6.11
C ASP A 350 -28.13 -14.63 5.24
N GLU A 351 -27.13 -13.76 5.10
CA GLU A 351 -27.16 -12.59 4.22
C GLU A 351 -27.34 -12.99 2.76
N LEU A 352 -26.67 -14.06 2.30
CA LEU A 352 -26.86 -14.56 0.94
C LEU A 352 -28.30 -15.04 0.73
N ASP A 353 -28.87 -15.77 1.68
CA ASP A 353 -30.24 -16.28 1.57
C ASP A 353 -31.29 -15.15 1.60
N ASP A 354 -31.08 -14.11 2.41
CA ASP A 354 -31.88 -12.88 2.41
C ASP A 354 -31.81 -12.12 1.08
N LEU A 355 -30.60 -11.97 0.52
CA LEU A 355 -30.38 -11.35 -0.80
C LEU A 355 -31.06 -12.16 -1.92
N MET A 356 -31.02 -13.49 -1.84
CA MET A 356 -31.68 -14.38 -2.80
C MET A 356 -33.21 -14.34 -2.66
N GLY A 357 -33.70 -14.25 -1.42
CA GLY A 357 -35.11 -14.23 -1.03
C GLY A 357 -35.80 -12.86 -1.14
N GLU A 358 -35.02 -11.80 -1.35
CA GLU A 358 -35.51 -10.41 -1.41
C GLU A 358 -36.12 -9.94 -0.08
N ASP A 359 -35.48 -10.30 1.04
CA ASP A 359 -35.98 -9.90 2.36
C ASP A 359 -35.81 -8.39 2.56
N ALA A 360 -36.93 -7.66 2.46
CA ALA A 360 -37.03 -6.22 2.67
C ALA A 360 -36.51 -5.75 4.04
N GLY A 361 -36.48 -6.62 5.04
CA GLY A 361 -35.96 -6.34 6.38
C GLY A 361 -34.44 -6.46 6.50
N SER A 362 -33.77 -7.16 5.59
CA SER A 362 -32.33 -7.41 5.65
C SER A 362 -31.51 -6.22 5.14
N THR A 363 -30.35 -5.99 5.75
CA THR A 363 -29.41 -4.91 5.41
C THR A 363 -28.85 -5.10 4.00
N ILE A 364 -28.40 -6.31 3.66
CA ILE A 364 -27.80 -6.63 2.36
C ILE A 364 -28.78 -6.44 1.19
N TRP A 365 -30.06 -6.82 1.35
CA TRP A 365 -31.08 -6.57 0.35
C TRP A 365 -31.38 -5.08 0.20
N GLN A 366 -31.45 -4.33 1.31
CA GLN A 366 -31.66 -2.88 1.26
C GLN A 366 -30.51 -2.20 0.53
N LYS A 367 -29.26 -2.54 0.84
CA LYS A 367 -28.07 -2.07 0.11
C LYS A 367 -28.21 -2.38 -1.39
N TYR A 368 -28.47 -3.64 -1.75
CA TYR A 368 -28.63 -4.06 -3.14
C TYR A 368 -29.74 -3.31 -3.89
N SER A 369 -30.95 -3.28 -3.32
CA SER A 369 -32.16 -2.78 -3.98
C SER A 369 -32.24 -1.26 -4.07
N THR A 370 -31.55 -0.54 -3.19
CA THR A 370 -31.56 0.94 -3.16
C THR A 370 -30.34 1.56 -3.81
N THR A 371 -29.29 0.78 -4.09
CA THR A 371 -28.08 1.28 -4.75
C THR A 371 -28.41 1.79 -6.16
N PRO A 372 -28.20 3.09 -6.45
CA PRO A 372 -28.52 3.64 -7.74
C PRO A 372 -27.54 3.12 -8.80
N VAL A 373 -28.07 2.51 -9.86
CA VAL A 373 -27.29 2.06 -11.02
C VAL A 373 -27.68 2.86 -12.25
N SER A 374 -26.69 3.26 -13.05
CA SER A 374 -26.88 4.03 -14.28
C SER A 374 -25.90 3.60 -15.37
N GLY A 375 -26.30 3.72 -16.63
CA GLY A 375 -25.43 3.39 -17.77
C GLY A 375 -24.94 1.93 -17.73
N SER A 376 -23.61 1.75 -17.68
CA SER A 376 -22.91 0.46 -17.60
C SER A 376 -22.71 -0.07 -16.18
N GLN A 377 -23.24 0.61 -15.16
CA GLN A 377 -23.08 0.20 -13.77
C GLN A 377 -23.97 -1.00 -13.44
N VAL A 378 -23.41 -1.96 -12.70
CA VAL A 378 -24.14 -3.11 -12.18
C VAL A 378 -23.76 -3.37 -10.74
N VAL A 379 -24.71 -3.87 -9.94
CA VAL A 379 -24.42 -4.48 -8.64
C VAL A 379 -24.52 -5.99 -8.81
N SER A 380 -23.46 -6.71 -8.42
CA SER A 380 -23.45 -8.18 -8.46
C SER A 380 -22.47 -8.76 -7.44
N LEU A 381 -22.62 -10.06 -7.18
CA LEU A 381 -21.69 -10.81 -6.35
C LEU A 381 -20.44 -11.17 -7.16
N TYR A 382 -19.29 -11.08 -6.50
CA TYR A 382 -18.00 -11.57 -6.97
C TYR A 382 -17.40 -12.44 -5.87
N TYR A 383 -16.59 -13.42 -6.26
CA TYR A 383 -15.88 -14.26 -5.30
C TYR A 383 -14.38 -14.14 -5.51
N PHE A 384 -13.73 -13.45 -4.59
CA PHE A 384 -12.29 -13.44 -4.40
C PHE A 384 -12.01 -14.55 -3.39
N GLY A 385 -10.97 -15.38 -3.57
CA GLY A 385 -10.84 -16.59 -2.75
C GLY A 385 -10.93 -16.34 -1.23
N SER A 386 -11.28 -17.39 -0.50
CA SER A 386 -11.69 -17.31 0.92
C SER A 386 -10.53 -17.19 1.91
N ASP A 387 -9.29 -17.23 1.45
CA ASP A 387 -8.11 -17.11 2.29
C ASP A 387 -7.54 -15.71 2.10
N GLU A 388 -7.80 -14.80 3.05
CA GLU A 388 -7.32 -13.42 2.99
C GLU A 388 -5.78 -13.35 3.02
N ASP A 389 -5.12 -14.33 3.61
CA ASP A 389 -3.66 -14.38 3.73
C ASP A 389 -2.98 -15.01 2.51
N ALA A 390 -3.65 -15.92 1.78
CA ALA A 390 -3.01 -16.68 0.70
C ALA A 390 -3.74 -16.72 -0.66
N ASP A 391 -5.04 -16.40 -0.74
CA ASP A 391 -5.83 -16.55 -1.97
C ASP A 391 -6.92 -15.49 -2.16
N GLY A 392 -6.55 -14.22 -2.37
CA GLY A 392 -7.50 -13.19 -2.84
C GLY A 392 -7.83 -13.25 -4.34
N ALA A 393 -7.49 -14.34 -5.05
CA ALA A 393 -7.67 -14.39 -6.50
C ALA A 393 -9.15 -14.61 -6.86
N MET A 394 -9.66 -13.76 -7.74
CA MET A 394 -11.02 -13.82 -8.26
C MET A 394 -11.30 -15.15 -8.99
N LYS A 395 -12.38 -15.83 -8.60
CA LYS A 395 -12.85 -17.05 -9.26
C LYS A 395 -13.76 -16.71 -10.43
N THR A 396 -13.84 -17.63 -11.39
CA THR A 396 -14.67 -17.48 -12.59
C THR A 396 -15.31 -18.82 -12.96
N GLY A 397 -16.45 -18.78 -13.63
CA GLY A 397 -17.19 -19.97 -14.03
C GLY A 397 -17.95 -20.63 -12.89
N ALA A 398 -18.28 -21.90 -13.11
CA ALA A 398 -18.89 -22.76 -12.12
C ALA A 398 -17.97 -22.89 -10.90
N THR A 399 -18.40 -22.36 -9.77
CA THR A 399 -17.63 -22.29 -8.54
C THR A 399 -18.50 -22.77 -7.38
N THR A 400 -17.96 -23.60 -6.50
CA THR A 400 -18.64 -23.98 -5.25
C THR A 400 -18.06 -23.12 -4.14
N VAL A 401 -18.93 -22.49 -3.36
CA VAL A 401 -18.56 -21.61 -2.24
C VAL A 401 -19.20 -22.16 -0.98
N THR A 402 -18.42 -22.24 0.10
CA THR A 402 -18.91 -22.65 1.42
C THR A 402 -18.92 -21.42 2.32
N LEU A 403 -20.10 -21.10 2.86
CA LEU A 403 -20.34 -20.00 3.79
C LEU A 403 -20.96 -20.60 5.05
N ASP A 404 -20.34 -20.41 6.21
CA ASP A 404 -20.80 -20.94 7.51
C ASP A 404 -21.14 -22.44 7.52
N GLY A 405 -20.42 -23.22 6.72
CA GLY A 405 -20.67 -24.66 6.55
C GLY A 405 -21.76 -25.01 5.53
N SER A 406 -22.54 -24.04 5.06
CA SER A 406 -23.51 -24.19 3.97
C SER A 406 -22.84 -24.10 2.61
N THR A 407 -23.25 -24.96 1.67
CA THR A 407 -22.66 -25.02 0.32
C THR A 407 -23.58 -24.43 -0.73
N TYR A 408 -23.03 -23.47 -1.47
CA TYR A 408 -23.67 -22.75 -2.56
C TYR A 408 -22.90 -22.98 -3.87
N HIS A 409 -23.63 -22.94 -4.98
CA HIS A 409 -23.04 -23.11 -6.31
C HIS A 409 -23.26 -21.86 -7.13
N PHE A 410 -22.17 -21.32 -7.65
CA PHE A 410 -22.15 -20.08 -8.39
C PHE A 410 -21.77 -20.28 -9.85
N MET A 411 -22.23 -19.36 -10.70
CA MET A 411 -21.75 -19.15 -12.05
C MET A 411 -21.27 -17.71 -12.22
N PHE A 412 -19.95 -17.55 -12.24
CA PHE A 412 -19.28 -16.28 -12.49
C PHE A 412 -18.86 -16.16 -13.95
N ASN A 413 -18.88 -14.95 -14.50
CA ASN A 413 -18.53 -14.72 -15.90
C ASN A 413 -17.08 -15.11 -16.21
N LYS A 414 -16.86 -15.86 -17.30
CA LYS A 414 -15.51 -16.30 -17.75
C LYS A 414 -14.90 -15.39 -18.81
N THR A 415 -15.74 -14.67 -19.55
CA THR A 415 -15.34 -13.88 -20.72
C THR A 415 -15.07 -12.42 -20.36
N GLY A 416 -14.31 -11.72 -21.20
CA GLY A 416 -13.88 -10.35 -20.96
C GLY A 416 -12.62 -10.22 -20.08
N GLY A 417 -12.23 -8.98 -19.84
CA GLY A 417 -11.20 -8.55 -18.91
C GLY A 417 -11.81 -8.04 -17.60
N ALA A 418 -11.22 -6.98 -17.03
CA ALA A 418 -11.68 -6.39 -15.77
C ALA A 418 -13.13 -5.88 -15.84
N GLU A 419 -13.58 -5.50 -17.03
CA GLU A 419 -14.88 -4.90 -17.32
C GLU A 419 -16.07 -5.87 -17.17
N GLY A 420 -15.83 -7.18 -17.12
CA GLY A 420 -16.94 -8.13 -16.98
C GLY A 420 -16.59 -9.49 -16.40
N LYS A 421 -15.32 -9.85 -16.24
CA LYS A 421 -14.90 -11.15 -15.74
C LYS A 421 -15.18 -11.28 -14.24
N GLY A 422 -15.58 -12.46 -13.78
CA GLY A 422 -15.85 -12.74 -12.37
C GLY A 422 -17.22 -12.30 -11.87
N ARG A 423 -17.94 -11.47 -12.63
CA ARG A 423 -19.29 -11.03 -12.27
C ARG A 423 -20.26 -12.21 -12.11
N GLY A 424 -21.02 -12.24 -11.04
CA GLY A 424 -22.14 -13.17 -10.85
C GLY A 424 -23.20 -12.97 -11.94
N LEU A 425 -23.57 -14.05 -12.63
CA LEU A 425 -24.52 -14.01 -13.74
C LEU A 425 -25.96 -14.22 -13.27
N THR A 426 -26.91 -13.51 -13.89
CA THR A 426 -28.35 -13.66 -13.63
C THR A 426 -29.05 -14.13 -14.89
N GLY A 427 -29.85 -15.18 -14.79
CA GLY A 427 -30.60 -15.75 -15.92
C GLY A 427 -30.55 -17.27 -15.95
N ILE A 428 -30.86 -17.83 -17.12
CA ILE A 428 -30.99 -19.27 -17.36
C ILE A 428 -29.75 -19.79 -18.07
N ASP A 429 -29.14 -20.86 -17.53
CA ASP A 429 -28.00 -21.55 -18.14
C ASP A 429 -28.49 -22.85 -18.80
N ASP A 430 -28.46 -22.88 -20.13
CA ASP A 430 -28.86 -23.99 -21.00
C ASP A 430 -30.17 -24.69 -20.61
N TYR A 431 -31.15 -23.91 -20.13
CA TYR A 431 -32.45 -24.40 -19.61
C TYR A 431 -32.31 -25.54 -18.58
N LYS A 432 -31.17 -25.58 -17.88
CA LYS A 432 -30.84 -26.56 -16.85
C LYS A 432 -30.87 -25.94 -15.47
N TYR A 433 -30.27 -24.76 -15.31
CA TYR A 433 -30.16 -24.05 -14.03
C TYR A 433 -30.61 -22.60 -14.19
N ILE A 434 -31.06 -22.01 -13.08
CA ILE A 434 -31.38 -20.58 -12.99
C ILE A 434 -30.43 -19.97 -11.95
N TYR A 435 -29.85 -18.83 -12.29
CA TYR A 435 -28.91 -18.11 -11.46
C TYR A 435 -29.42 -16.70 -11.15
N LYS A 436 -29.16 -16.21 -9.93
CA LYS A 436 -29.39 -14.83 -9.50
C LYS A 436 -28.09 -14.31 -8.88
N LEU A 437 -27.53 -13.25 -9.44
CA LEU A 437 -26.23 -12.69 -9.01
C LEU A 437 -25.13 -13.77 -8.96
N GLY A 438 -25.18 -14.73 -9.87
CA GLY A 438 -24.30 -15.87 -9.91
C GLY A 438 -24.72 -17.03 -9.03
N CYS A 439 -25.54 -16.87 -7.99
CA CYS A 439 -25.95 -17.97 -7.11
C CYS A 439 -27.04 -18.83 -7.78
N ARG A 440 -26.86 -20.16 -7.76
CA ARG A 440 -27.82 -21.11 -8.34
C ARG A 440 -29.06 -21.21 -7.45
N ILE A 441 -30.22 -20.92 -8.02
CA ILE A 441 -31.49 -21.10 -7.33
C ILE A 441 -31.81 -22.60 -7.23
N LYS A 442 -32.07 -23.06 -6.01
CA LYS A 442 -32.54 -24.41 -5.67
C LYS A 442 -33.68 -24.32 -4.66
N ALA A 443 -34.43 -25.40 -4.56
CA ALA A 443 -35.37 -25.59 -3.46
C ALA A 443 -34.65 -26.05 -2.19
N ASP A 444 -35.20 -25.70 -1.03
CA ASP A 444 -34.80 -26.32 0.22
C ASP A 444 -35.23 -27.78 0.27
N SER A 445 -34.55 -28.57 1.10
CA SER A 445 -34.80 -30.01 1.23
C SER A 445 -36.25 -30.30 1.61
N ASP A 446 -36.82 -29.44 2.45
CA ASP A 446 -38.15 -29.60 3.02
C ASP A 446 -39.23 -29.21 2.00
N ASP A 447 -38.99 -28.13 1.26
CA ASP A 447 -39.90 -27.66 0.20
C ASP A 447 -39.91 -28.57 -1.04
N LYS A 448 -38.79 -29.27 -1.29
CA LYS A 448 -38.52 -30.16 -2.46
C LYS A 448 -38.47 -29.44 -3.81
N TYR A 449 -39.33 -28.45 -4.01
CA TYR A 449 -39.44 -27.65 -5.22
C TYR A 449 -39.61 -26.16 -4.91
N GLN A 450 -39.04 -25.31 -5.76
CA GLN A 450 -39.14 -23.86 -5.68
C GLN A 450 -39.66 -23.33 -7.01
N ALA A 451 -40.74 -22.57 -6.97
CA ALA A 451 -41.22 -21.81 -8.12
C ALA A 451 -40.30 -20.60 -8.33
N VAL A 452 -39.84 -20.39 -9.56
CA VAL A 452 -38.91 -19.30 -9.90
C VAL A 452 -39.50 -18.50 -11.05
N LYS A 453 -39.53 -17.19 -10.89
CA LYS A 453 -40.05 -16.26 -11.89
C LYS A 453 -38.89 -15.51 -12.54
N VAL A 454 -38.84 -15.54 -13.86
CA VAL A 454 -37.81 -14.88 -14.67
C VAL A 454 -38.46 -13.79 -15.51
N THR A 455 -38.03 -12.55 -15.31
CA THR A 455 -38.42 -11.42 -16.16
C THR A 455 -37.41 -11.32 -17.30
N PRO A 456 -37.86 -11.40 -18.57
CA PRO A 456 -36.97 -11.25 -19.71
C PRO A 456 -36.27 -9.88 -19.71
N GLY A 457 -35.01 -9.89 -20.09
CA GLY A 457 -34.21 -8.68 -20.26
C GLY A 457 -34.42 -8.00 -21.61
N VAL A 458 -33.43 -7.22 -22.04
CA VAL A 458 -33.45 -6.50 -23.33
C VAL A 458 -33.67 -7.49 -24.48
N ASN A 459 -34.56 -7.14 -25.42
CA ASN A 459 -34.96 -7.98 -26.56
C ASN A 459 -35.49 -9.38 -26.19
N GLY A 460 -36.03 -9.54 -24.98
CA GLY A 460 -36.57 -10.82 -24.52
C GLY A 460 -35.50 -11.83 -24.09
N ALA A 461 -34.28 -11.39 -23.78
CA ALA A 461 -33.20 -12.25 -23.33
C ALA A 461 -33.58 -12.98 -22.01
N LEU A 462 -33.17 -14.24 -21.89
CA LEU A 462 -33.36 -15.06 -20.70
C LEU A 462 -32.06 -15.72 -20.23
N ASP A 463 -31.08 -15.80 -21.11
CA ASP A 463 -29.79 -16.45 -20.87
C ASP A 463 -28.99 -15.69 -19.79
N ILE A 464 -28.11 -16.40 -19.08
CA ILE A 464 -27.19 -15.83 -18.07
C ILE A 464 -26.30 -14.68 -18.61
N HIS A 465 -26.10 -14.58 -19.92
CA HIS A 465 -25.40 -13.47 -20.57
C HIS A 465 -26.34 -12.37 -21.09
N GLY A 466 -27.65 -12.53 -20.92
CA GLY A 466 -28.65 -11.54 -21.26
C GLY A 466 -28.55 -10.30 -20.39
N ALA A 467 -28.67 -9.12 -21.02
CA ALA A 467 -28.71 -7.86 -20.29
C ALA A 467 -30.06 -7.68 -19.59
N ASN A 468 -30.06 -7.25 -18.32
CA ASN A 468 -31.24 -6.92 -17.53
C ASN A 468 -32.22 -8.09 -17.32
N VAL A 469 -31.74 -9.33 -17.33
CA VAL A 469 -32.56 -10.47 -16.88
C VAL A 469 -32.74 -10.39 -15.37
N TRP A 470 -33.96 -10.59 -14.89
CA TRP A 470 -34.30 -10.56 -13.46
C TRP A 470 -34.87 -11.91 -13.02
N VAL A 471 -34.45 -12.39 -11.84
CA VAL A 471 -34.81 -13.70 -11.30
C VAL A 471 -35.30 -13.53 -9.87
N GLU A 472 -36.48 -14.04 -9.58
CA GLU A 472 -37.15 -13.96 -8.28
C GLU A 472 -37.56 -15.38 -7.83
N LYS A 473 -37.30 -15.74 -6.56
CA LYS A 473 -37.98 -16.87 -5.92
C LYS A 473 -39.44 -16.48 -5.68
N VAL A 474 -40.38 -17.39 -5.94
CA VAL A 474 -41.81 -17.17 -5.66
C VAL A 474 -42.20 -17.99 -4.44
N LYS A 475 -42.68 -17.32 -3.37
CA LYS A 475 -43.13 -18.02 -2.16
C LYS A 475 -44.38 -18.83 -2.49
N SER A 476 -44.45 -20.09 -2.03
CA SER A 476 -45.62 -20.95 -2.27
C SER A 476 -46.91 -20.33 -1.74
N GLN A 477 -46.83 -19.59 -0.63
CA GLN A 477 -47.96 -18.84 -0.05
C GLN A 477 -48.56 -17.81 -1.02
N ASP A 478 -47.72 -17.14 -1.82
CA ASP A 478 -48.18 -16.15 -2.80
C ASP A 478 -48.98 -16.82 -3.92
N LEU A 479 -48.58 -18.04 -4.30
CA LEU A 479 -49.30 -18.84 -5.30
C LEU A 479 -50.65 -19.36 -4.78
N LYS A 480 -50.79 -19.58 -3.47
CA LYS A 480 -52.06 -19.96 -2.83
C LYS A 480 -53.04 -18.80 -2.76
N THR A 481 -52.55 -17.57 -2.83
CA THR A 481 -53.38 -16.36 -2.72
C THR A 481 -54.28 -16.19 -3.94
N GLY A 482 -55.59 -16.07 -3.69
CA GLY A 482 -56.60 -16.00 -4.75
C GLY A 482 -56.73 -17.28 -5.58
N ALA A 483 -56.48 -18.45 -4.98
CA ALA A 483 -56.74 -19.74 -5.61
C ALA A 483 -58.24 -19.93 -5.90
N THR A 484 -58.54 -20.53 -7.06
CA THR A 484 -59.89 -20.93 -7.46
C THR A 484 -60.21 -22.31 -6.88
N THR A 485 -61.49 -22.60 -6.60
CA THR A 485 -61.90 -23.89 -6.02
C THR A 485 -62.94 -24.64 -6.84
N PHE A 486 -62.92 -25.97 -6.75
CA PHE A 486 -63.98 -26.85 -7.27
C PHE A 486 -64.08 -28.15 -6.42
N LYS A 487 -65.09 -28.99 -6.70
CA LYS A 487 -65.26 -30.30 -6.06
C LYS A 487 -64.81 -31.43 -6.99
N ASN A 488 -63.91 -32.29 -6.52
CA ASN A 488 -63.52 -33.49 -7.26
C ASN A 488 -64.56 -34.61 -7.14
N ASN A 489 -64.38 -35.70 -7.90
CA ASN A 489 -65.24 -36.88 -7.90
C ASN A 489 -65.23 -37.67 -6.58
N ASP A 490 -64.28 -37.38 -5.68
CA ASP A 490 -64.20 -37.91 -4.32
C ASP A 490 -64.87 -36.97 -3.29
N ASN A 491 -65.52 -35.89 -3.76
CA ASN A 491 -66.21 -34.87 -2.97
C ASN A 491 -65.30 -33.95 -2.11
N GLU A 492 -64.00 -33.97 -2.38
CA GLU A 492 -62.98 -33.13 -1.75
C GLU A 492 -62.95 -31.75 -2.44
N THR A 493 -62.54 -30.72 -1.69
CA THR A 493 -62.36 -29.37 -2.24
C THR A 493 -60.94 -29.23 -2.78
N VAL A 494 -60.84 -29.03 -4.09
CA VAL A 494 -59.57 -28.73 -4.75
C VAL A 494 -59.45 -27.21 -4.89
N SER A 495 -58.40 -26.65 -4.32
CA SER A 495 -57.94 -25.27 -4.50
C SER A 495 -56.76 -25.25 -5.45
N TYR A 496 -56.80 -24.41 -6.48
CA TYR A 496 -55.74 -24.33 -7.48
C TYR A 496 -55.48 -22.91 -7.96
N LYS A 497 -54.27 -22.69 -8.50
CA LYS A 497 -53.85 -21.47 -9.18
C LYS A 497 -53.41 -21.79 -10.60
N ASP A 498 -54.05 -21.14 -11.57
CA ASP A 498 -53.58 -21.13 -12.96
C ASP A 498 -52.37 -20.21 -13.08
N ILE A 499 -51.18 -20.80 -13.17
CA ILE A 499 -49.91 -20.08 -13.32
C ILE A 499 -49.73 -19.63 -14.78
N SER A 500 -50.29 -20.35 -15.75
CA SER A 500 -50.20 -19.96 -17.17
C SER A 500 -50.86 -18.60 -17.44
N ALA A 501 -51.97 -18.31 -16.73
CA ALA A 501 -52.60 -16.99 -16.74
C ALA A 501 -51.66 -15.90 -16.21
N LEU A 502 -50.94 -16.17 -15.12
CA LEU A 502 -49.97 -15.23 -14.54
C LEU A 502 -48.82 -14.94 -15.51
N GLN A 503 -48.29 -15.98 -16.17
CA GLN A 503 -47.23 -15.81 -17.17
C GLN A 503 -47.67 -14.83 -18.27
N ALA A 504 -48.88 -15.01 -18.79
CA ALA A 504 -49.44 -14.17 -19.85
C ALA A 504 -49.70 -12.73 -19.37
N SER A 505 -50.26 -12.55 -18.17
CA SER A 505 -50.59 -11.21 -17.65
C SER A 505 -49.35 -10.41 -17.25
N GLU A 506 -48.35 -11.06 -16.66
CA GLU A 506 -47.15 -10.39 -16.15
C GLU A 506 -46.05 -10.24 -17.21
N ARG A 507 -46.16 -10.94 -18.34
CA ARG A 507 -45.08 -11.08 -19.34
C ARG A 507 -43.77 -11.63 -18.71
N LYS A 508 -43.92 -12.55 -17.76
CA LYS A 508 -42.84 -13.23 -17.04
C LYS A 508 -42.95 -14.73 -17.25
N LEU A 509 -41.82 -15.43 -17.11
CA LEU A 509 -41.77 -16.88 -17.27
C LEU A 509 -41.59 -17.56 -15.92
N TYR A 510 -42.42 -18.55 -15.63
CA TYR A 510 -42.39 -19.30 -14.38
C TYR A 510 -41.82 -20.68 -14.63
N TYR A 511 -40.85 -21.05 -13.81
CA TYR A 511 -40.15 -22.33 -13.83
C TYR A 511 -40.32 -23.01 -12.48
N LEU A 512 -40.06 -24.32 -12.46
CA LEU A 512 -39.96 -25.09 -11.23
C LEU A 512 -38.55 -25.68 -11.14
N VAL A 513 -37.85 -25.45 -10.04
CA VAL A 513 -36.55 -26.08 -9.76
C VAL A 513 -36.66 -27.05 -8.59
N ASN A 514 -35.82 -28.08 -8.56
CA ASN A 514 -35.74 -29.03 -7.45
C ASN A 514 -34.63 -28.67 -6.44
N THR A 515 -34.41 -29.53 -5.45
CA THR A 515 -33.36 -29.37 -4.42
C THR A 515 -31.92 -29.33 -4.96
N SER A 516 -31.70 -29.85 -6.17
CA SER A 516 -30.41 -29.73 -6.87
C SER A 516 -30.33 -28.50 -7.78
N GLY A 517 -31.39 -27.69 -7.86
CA GLY A 517 -31.53 -26.52 -8.73
C GLY A 517 -31.87 -26.83 -10.19
N ASN A 518 -32.11 -28.10 -10.55
CA ASN A 518 -32.44 -28.44 -11.94
C ASN A 518 -33.84 -27.95 -12.29
N ILE A 519 -33.98 -27.28 -13.43
CA ILE A 519 -35.27 -26.92 -14.02
C ILE A 519 -36.02 -28.20 -14.38
N GLN A 520 -37.27 -28.30 -13.93
CA GLN A 520 -38.15 -29.40 -14.25
C GLN A 520 -38.74 -29.22 -15.65
N LYS A 521 -38.58 -30.21 -16.53
CA LYS A 521 -39.08 -30.14 -17.91
C LYS A 521 -40.57 -30.49 -18.00
N THR A 522 -40.94 -31.70 -17.61
CA THR A 522 -42.35 -32.12 -17.59
C THR A 522 -42.62 -32.89 -16.32
N LYS A 523 -43.62 -32.45 -15.55
CA LYS A 523 -44.05 -33.06 -14.30
C LYS A 523 -45.56 -32.93 -14.17
N SER A 524 -46.21 -34.03 -13.80
CA SER A 524 -47.62 -34.04 -13.42
C SER A 524 -47.70 -34.38 -11.94
N ALA A 525 -48.29 -33.49 -11.15
CA ALA A 525 -48.43 -33.62 -9.70
C ALA A 525 -47.08 -33.79 -8.95
N ALA A 526 -46.12 -32.88 -9.20
CA ALA A 526 -44.91 -32.79 -8.40
C ALA A 526 -45.23 -32.23 -7.02
N LYS A 527 -45.24 -33.11 -6.02
CA LYS A 527 -45.57 -32.76 -4.63
C LYS A 527 -44.44 -31.99 -3.95
N ASP A 528 -44.77 -30.87 -3.31
CA ASP A 528 -43.84 -30.04 -2.55
C ASP A 528 -43.81 -30.41 -1.04
N GLY A 529 -43.24 -29.52 -0.22
CA GLY A 529 -43.20 -29.64 1.24
C GLY A 529 -44.53 -29.36 1.94
N ASP A 530 -45.37 -28.52 1.33
CA ASP A 530 -46.67 -28.09 1.86
C ASP A 530 -47.83 -29.04 1.52
N ASP A 531 -47.50 -30.20 0.93
CA ASP A 531 -48.44 -31.18 0.39
C ASP A 531 -49.30 -30.69 -0.80
N TRP A 532 -48.88 -29.64 -1.49
CA TRP A 532 -49.45 -29.19 -2.75
C TRP A 532 -48.68 -29.75 -3.95
N TYR A 533 -49.24 -29.61 -5.14
CA TYR A 533 -48.82 -30.27 -6.36
C TYR A 533 -48.61 -29.27 -7.49
N PHE A 534 -47.38 -29.19 -7.99
CA PHE A 534 -47.03 -28.44 -9.19
C PHE A 534 -47.21 -29.27 -10.46
N TYR A 535 -47.62 -28.62 -11.54
CA TYR A 535 -47.72 -29.18 -12.88
C TYR A 535 -46.88 -28.35 -13.83
N VAL A 536 -46.02 -29.01 -14.58
CA VAL A 536 -45.02 -28.38 -15.45
C VAL A 536 -45.08 -29.05 -16.82
N TYR A 537 -45.12 -28.25 -17.87
CA TYR A 537 -45.08 -28.72 -19.25
C TYR A 537 -43.99 -27.98 -20.02
N LYS A 538 -43.00 -28.73 -20.53
CA LYS A 538 -41.84 -28.21 -21.27
C LYS A 538 -41.23 -26.95 -20.62
N SER A 539 -40.85 -27.11 -19.37
CA SER A 539 -40.24 -26.12 -18.48
C SER A 539 -41.15 -24.96 -18.05
N ALA A 540 -42.35 -24.83 -18.60
CA ALA A 540 -43.34 -23.85 -18.15
C ALA A 540 -44.11 -24.39 -16.94
N LEU A 541 -44.10 -23.65 -15.84
CA LEU A 541 -44.95 -23.93 -14.69
C LEU A 541 -46.40 -23.55 -15.02
N LYS A 542 -47.32 -24.50 -14.87
CA LYS A 542 -48.70 -24.40 -15.39
C LYS A 542 -49.76 -24.25 -14.31
N LEU A 543 -49.72 -25.13 -13.32
CA LEU A 543 -50.76 -25.24 -12.29
C LEU A 543 -50.11 -25.52 -10.94
N TYR A 544 -50.69 -24.98 -9.88
CA TYR A 544 -50.40 -25.35 -8.51
C TYR A 544 -51.69 -25.66 -7.76
N ALA A 545 -51.83 -26.85 -7.18
CA ALA A 545 -53.08 -27.31 -6.58
C ALA A 545 -52.86 -28.08 -5.27
N ASN A 546 -53.80 -28.02 -4.33
CA ASN A 546 -53.72 -28.77 -3.07
C ASN A 546 -54.06 -30.26 -3.21
N ASP A 547 -54.50 -30.70 -4.39
CA ASP A 547 -54.86 -32.08 -4.68
C ASP A 547 -54.36 -32.52 -6.06
N LYS A 548 -54.01 -33.80 -6.17
CA LYS A 548 -53.62 -34.44 -7.44
C LYS A 548 -54.81 -35.02 -8.21
N ASN A 549 -55.93 -35.31 -7.53
CA ASN A 549 -57.15 -35.76 -8.16
C ASN A 549 -57.97 -34.57 -8.68
N LEU A 550 -57.72 -34.21 -9.93
CA LEU A 550 -58.37 -33.08 -10.61
C LEU A 550 -59.65 -33.48 -11.36
N LYS A 551 -60.25 -34.64 -11.09
CA LYS A 551 -61.49 -35.05 -11.79
C LYS A 551 -62.68 -34.33 -11.20
N GLU A 552 -63.27 -33.40 -11.95
CA GLU A 552 -64.44 -32.66 -11.48
C GLU A 552 -65.62 -33.61 -11.22
N LYS A 553 -66.38 -33.34 -10.15
CA LYS A 553 -67.52 -34.18 -9.74
C LYS A 553 -68.62 -34.28 -10.79
N VAL A 554 -68.78 -33.21 -11.59
CA VAL A 554 -69.79 -33.16 -12.65
C VAL A 554 -69.30 -34.01 -13.83
N PRO A 555 -70.04 -35.06 -14.26
CA PRO A 555 -69.63 -35.89 -15.39
C PRO A 555 -69.47 -35.06 -16.67
N GLY A 556 -68.30 -35.13 -17.31
CA GLY A 556 -68.05 -34.58 -18.64
C GLY A 556 -67.50 -33.14 -18.72
N THR A 557 -67.09 -32.53 -17.61
CA THR A 557 -66.63 -31.12 -17.60
C THR A 557 -65.11 -30.96 -17.68
N ARG A 558 -64.35 -31.43 -16.68
CA ARG A 558 -62.88 -31.29 -16.60
C ARG A 558 -62.26 -32.44 -15.79
N ALA A 559 -61.10 -32.94 -16.21
CA ALA A 559 -60.50 -34.13 -15.59
C ALA A 559 -58.98 -34.13 -15.47
N LYS A 560 -58.28 -33.27 -16.20
CA LYS A 560 -56.82 -33.18 -16.19
C LYS A 560 -56.37 -31.74 -16.00
N TRP A 561 -55.11 -31.54 -15.61
CA TRP A 561 -54.59 -30.20 -15.31
C TRP A 561 -54.73 -29.22 -16.48
N GLU A 562 -54.67 -29.73 -17.71
CA GLU A 562 -54.85 -28.95 -18.95
C GLU A 562 -56.20 -28.24 -19.01
N ASP A 563 -57.23 -28.78 -18.36
CA ASP A 563 -58.58 -28.24 -18.35
C ASP A 563 -58.76 -27.07 -17.35
N TYR A 564 -57.76 -26.86 -16.48
CA TYR A 564 -57.78 -25.85 -15.40
C TYR A 564 -56.84 -24.68 -15.65
N VAL A 565 -56.20 -24.64 -16.81
CA VAL A 565 -55.26 -23.58 -17.20
C VAL A 565 -55.75 -22.87 -18.45
N SER A 566 -55.48 -21.57 -18.53
CA SER A 566 -55.81 -20.74 -19.69
C SER A 566 -54.95 -21.05 -20.91
N ASP A 567 -53.70 -21.49 -20.70
CA ASP A 567 -52.83 -21.98 -21.77
C ASP A 567 -52.05 -23.24 -21.35
N SER A 568 -52.52 -24.39 -21.82
CA SER A 568 -51.88 -25.69 -21.59
C SER A 568 -50.67 -25.93 -22.50
N THR A 569 -50.48 -25.13 -23.53
CA THR A 569 -49.50 -25.38 -24.61
C THR A 569 -48.25 -24.51 -24.54
N THR A 570 -48.25 -23.39 -23.79
CA THR A 570 -47.03 -22.55 -23.62
C THR A 570 -45.82 -23.39 -23.17
N GLU A 571 -44.66 -23.09 -23.73
CA GLU A 571 -43.38 -23.75 -23.44
C GLU A 571 -42.38 -22.66 -23.04
N ASN A 572 -41.58 -22.92 -21.99
CA ASN A 572 -40.53 -21.98 -21.55
C ASN A 572 -39.12 -22.51 -21.91
N GLY A 573 -39.02 -23.58 -22.71
CA GLY A 573 -37.78 -24.23 -23.11
C GLY A 573 -37.34 -23.91 -24.54
N LYS A 574 -36.22 -24.51 -24.97
CA LYS A 574 -35.79 -24.58 -26.38
C LYS A 574 -36.78 -25.35 -27.24
#